data_AF-A0A6G1LIV6-F1
#
_entry.id   AF-A0A6G1LIV6-F1
#
_cell.length_a   1.000
_cell.length_b   1.000
_cell.length_c   1.000
_cell.angle_alpha   90.00
_cell.angle_beta   90.00
_cell.angle_gamma   90.00
#
_symmetry.space_group_name_H-M   'P 1'
#
loop_
_entity.id
_entity.type
_entity.pdbx_description
1 polymer ?
#
loop_
_entity_poly.entity_id
_entity_poly.type
_entity_poly.pdbx_seq_one_letter_code
_entity_poly.pdbx_strand_id
1 'polypeptide(L)'
;MRTQDCTTRNRTLAIAAFPKHLQGSRCTHDRDTCRRCWHQWLQTQVSTQRFDQISCVTCSNLLGQGEIRALATEAVYQKYLDAEFKATLSSDLKFVWCPAAGYKSGQIHEDGNIFRCVQCGLKSCSDCAVLFHEDESCDEYQARVNVRPQQELDSAKTLKEIAKICPGPNCGRKLEKISGCDHMTCRLCGHEFCWLCLAAYRDIRRVGNAAHKRDCKYHSDNLS
;
A
#
# COMPACT_ATOMS: atom_id res chain seq x y z
N MET A 1 10.06 12.56 39.43
CA MET A 1 9.05 11.77 38.68
C MET A 1 9.63 10.39 38.40
N ARG A 2 8.85 9.30 38.50
CA ARG A 2 9.34 7.96 38.16
C ARG A 2 9.42 7.77 36.64
N THR A 3 10.51 7.18 36.16
CA THR A 3 10.82 6.98 34.74
C THR A 3 11.18 5.53 34.44
N GLN A 4 11.08 5.12 33.18
CA GLN A 4 11.41 3.79 32.69
C GLN A 4 11.91 3.89 31.24
N ASP A 5 12.81 2.99 30.85
CA ASP A 5 13.32 2.94 29.48
C ASP A 5 12.39 2.19 28.55
N CYS A 6 12.20 2.75 27.35
CA CYS A 6 11.48 2.10 26.28
C CYS A 6 12.44 1.32 25.37
N THR A 7 12.38 -0.02 25.38
CA THR A 7 13.29 -0.89 24.61
C THR A 7 13.16 -0.71 23.10
N THR A 8 11.93 -0.54 22.59
CA THR A 8 11.69 -0.39 21.14
C THR A 8 12.27 0.88 20.54
N ARG A 9 12.37 1.97 21.32
CA ARG A 9 12.86 3.27 20.80
C ARG A 9 14.07 3.82 21.54
N ASN A 10 14.63 3.03 22.44
CA ASN A 10 15.79 3.34 23.30
C ASN A 10 15.73 4.74 23.92
N ARG A 11 14.64 5.04 24.65
CA ARG A 11 14.45 6.34 25.34
C ARG A 11 13.84 6.17 26.72
N THR A 12 14.36 6.91 27.70
CA THR A 12 13.77 7.06 29.03
C THR A 12 12.51 7.93 28.96
N LEU A 13 11.40 7.43 29.50
CA LEU A 13 10.11 8.12 29.51
C LEU A 13 9.47 8.07 30.90
N ALA A 14 8.53 8.97 31.16
CA ALA A 14 7.70 8.87 32.35
C ALA A 14 6.90 7.56 32.31
N ILE A 15 6.72 6.90 33.47
CA ILE A 15 5.94 5.65 33.59
C ILE A 15 4.53 5.79 32.98
N ALA A 16 3.95 6.98 33.06
CA ALA A 16 2.65 7.28 32.47
C ALA A 16 2.60 7.02 30.95
N ALA A 17 3.72 6.98 30.23
CA ALA A 17 3.80 6.71 28.79
C ALA A 17 3.69 5.21 28.42
N PHE A 18 3.69 4.31 29.40
CA PHE A 18 3.61 2.86 29.20
C PHE A 18 2.17 2.36 29.41
N PRO A 19 1.77 1.27 28.73
CA PRO A 19 0.46 0.65 28.95
C PRO A 19 0.30 0.21 30.42
N LYS A 20 -0.94 0.24 30.92
CA LYS A 20 -1.25 -0.34 32.24
C LYS A 20 -1.08 -1.86 32.18
N HIS A 21 -0.93 -2.48 33.35
CA HIS A 21 -0.87 -3.94 33.45
C HIS A 21 -2.16 -4.57 32.91
N LEU A 22 -2.03 -5.39 31.87
CA LEU A 22 -3.12 -6.18 31.32
C LEU A 22 -3.22 -7.49 32.09
N GLN A 23 -4.30 -7.64 32.86
CA GLN A 23 -4.61 -8.90 33.54
C GLN A 23 -4.97 -9.97 32.50
N GLY A 24 -4.46 -11.20 32.68
CA GLY A 24 -4.71 -12.30 31.74
C GLY A 24 -3.86 -12.29 30.47
N SER A 25 -2.83 -11.45 30.38
CA SER A 25 -1.90 -11.48 29.25
C SER A 25 -1.05 -12.75 29.24
N ARG A 26 -0.84 -13.33 28.06
CA ARG A 26 0.05 -14.48 27.85
C ARG A 26 1.53 -14.09 27.75
N CYS A 27 1.84 -12.81 27.86
CA CYS A 27 3.20 -12.30 27.77
C CYS A 27 3.92 -12.40 29.13
N THR A 28 5.10 -13.01 29.16
CA THR A 28 5.94 -13.16 30.37
C THR A 28 7.16 -12.23 30.39
N HIS A 29 7.21 -11.24 29.49
CA HIS A 29 8.30 -10.27 29.40
C HIS A 29 7.97 -8.96 30.12
N ASP A 30 9.00 -8.17 30.35
CA ASP A 30 8.86 -6.85 30.95
C ASP A 30 8.06 -5.89 30.06
N ARG A 31 7.33 -4.97 30.68
CA ARG A 31 6.45 -4.00 29.99
C ARG A 31 7.20 -2.72 29.70
N ASP A 32 8.30 -2.88 28.98
CA ASP A 32 9.26 -1.84 28.61
C ASP A 32 9.01 -1.26 27.21
N THR A 33 7.82 -1.46 26.65
CA THR A 33 7.42 -0.81 25.40
C THR A 33 6.38 0.27 25.66
N CYS A 34 6.66 1.50 25.24
CA CYS A 34 5.76 2.63 25.43
C CYS A 34 4.53 2.57 24.50
N ARG A 35 3.43 3.23 24.89
CA ARG A 35 2.15 3.21 24.13
C ARG A 35 2.31 3.62 22.68
N ARG A 36 3.18 4.60 22.38
CA ARG A 36 3.40 5.04 21.00
C ARG A 36 3.99 3.94 20.11
N CYS A 37 4.92 3.16 20.64
CA CYS A 37 5.52 2.04 19.92
C CYS A 37 4.49 0.91 19.72
N TRP A 38 3.67 0.64 20.73
CA TRP A 38 2.51 -0.26 20.61
C TRP A 38 1.51 0.19 19.53
N HIS A 39 1.14 1.47 19.50
CA HIS A 39 0.22 1.99 18.50
C HIS A 39 0.78 1.81 17.08
N GLN A 40 2.06 2.12 16.86
CA GLN A 40 2.71 1.95 15.55
C GLN A 40 2.77 0.48 15.16
N TRP A 41 3.14 -0.40 16.10
CA TRP A 41 3.20 -1.83 15.86
C TRP A 41 1.83 -2.40 15.49
N LEU A 42 0.80 -2.12 16.30
CA LEU A 42 -0.56 -2.62 16.07
C LEU A 42 -1.18 -2.04 14.80
N GLN A 43 -0.89 -0.77 14.47
CA GLN A 43 -1.33 -0.18 13.22
C GLN A 43 -0.81 -0.97 12.01
N THR A 44 0.48 -1.36 12.03
CA THR A 44 1.06 -2.20 10.98
C THR A 44 0.44 -3.59 11.00
N GLN A 45 0.42 -4.26 12.15
CA GLN A 45 -0.09 -5.63 12.29
C GLN A 45 -1.54 -5.77 11.79
N VAL A 46 -2.43 -4.89 12.23
CA VAL A 46 -3.85 -4.89 11.80
C VAL A 46 -4.00 -4.62 10.29
N SER A 47 -3.07 -3.88 9.69
CA SER A 47 -3.14 -3.54 8.26
C SER A 47 -2.53 -4.63 7.36
N THR A 48 -1.64 -5.47 7.88
CA THR A 48 -0.85 -6.41 7.06
C THR A 48 -1.10 -7.89 7.39
N GLN A 49 -1.58 -8.22 8.58
CA GLN A 49 -1.78 -9.59 9.04
C GLN A 49 -3.26 -9.96 9.07
N ARG A 50 -3.55 -11.27 9.08
CA ARG A 50 -4.88 -11.77 9.40
C ARG A 50 -5.23 -11.42 10.86
N PHE A 51 -6.50 -11.17 11.13
CA PHE A 51 -6.97 -10.68 12.44
C PHE A 51 -6.51 -11.56 13.62
N ASP A 52 -6.42 -12.87 13.44
CA ASP A 52 -6.02 -13.83 14.48
C ASP A 52 -4.50 -14.13 14.52
N GLN A 53 -3.70 -13.44 13.70
CA GLN A 53 -2.24 -13.56 13.65
C GLN A 53 -1.51 -12.34 14.23
N ILE A 54 -2.22 -11.45 14.92
CA ILE A 54 -1.63 -10.24 15.49
C ILE A 54 -0.82 -10.60 16.73
N SER A 55 0.46 -10.26 16.71
CA SER A 55 1.40 -10.68 17.76
C SER A 55 1.89 -9.53 18.63
N CYS A 56 2.40 -9.88 19.81
CA CYS A 56 3.16 -8.99 20.67
C CYS A 56 4.45 -8.49 19.98
N VAL A 57 4.80 -7.23 20.22
CA VAL A 57 6.01 -6.58 19.67
C VAL A 57 7.32 -7.14 20.27
N THR A 58 7.28 -7.68 21.48
CA THR A 58 8.49 -8.12 22.20
C THR A 58 8.69 -9.64 22.12
N CYS A 59 7.65 -10.44 22.34
CA CYS A 59 7.76 -11.90 22.43
C CYS A 59 7.02 -12.66 21.33
N SER A 60 6.35 -11.97 20.41
CA SER A 60 5.59 -12.57 19.31
C SER A 60 4.44 -13.49 19.73
N ASN A 61 4.08 -13.58 21.01
CA ASN A 61 2.85 -14.26 21.44
C ASN A 61 1.62 -13.61 20.80
N LEU A 62 0.67 -14.42 20.33
CA LEU A 62 -0.57 -13.93 19.75
C LEU A 62 -1.42 -13.20 20.80
N LEU A 63 -1.93 -12.04 20.42
CA LEU A 63 -2.75 -11.18 21.26
C LEU A 63 -4.23 -11.51 21.06
N GLY A 64 -4.97 -11.62 22.17
CA GLY A 64 -6.42 -11.70 22.12
C GLY A 64 -7.09 -10.33 21.87
N GLN A 65 -8.37 -10.35 21.50
CA GLN A 65 -9.17 -9.13 21.28
C GLN A 65 -9.08 -8.15 22.47
N GLY A 66 -9.15 -8.65 23.72
CA GLY A 66 -9.05 -7.82 24.92
C GLY A 66 -7.70 -7.12 25.08
N GLU A 67 -6.59 -7.79 24.71
CA GLU A 67 -5.25 -7.21 24.74
C GLU A 67 -5.10 -6.15 23.63
N ILE A 68 -5.58 -6.45 22.42
CA ILE A 68 -5.58 -5.51 21.30
C ILE A 68 -6.39 -4.26 21.65
N ARG A 69 -7.60 -4.41 22.22
CA ARG A 69 -8.45 -3.29 22.67
C ARG A 69 -7.74 -2.38 23.67
N ALA A 70 -6.98 -2.96 24.58
CA ALA A 70 -6.32 -2.21 25.64
C ALA A 70 -5.01 -1.52 25.19
N LEU A 71 -4.38 -2.02 24.11
CA LEU A 71 -3.11 -1.51 23.59
C LEU A 71 -3.26 -0.63 22.35
N ALA A 72 -4.31 -0.82 21.56
CA ALA A 72 -4.56 -0.08 20.33
C ALA A 72 -5.19 1.29 20.62
N THR A 73 -5.09 2.20 19.64
CA THR A 73 -5.99 3.35 19.58
C THR A 73 -7.37 2.92 19.12
N GLU A 74 -8.39 3.72 19.41
CA GLU A 74 -9.77 3.44 18.95
C GLU A 74 -9.83 3.18 17.44
N ALA A 75 -9.18 4.03 16.63
CA ALA A 75 -9.17 3.87 15.18
C ALA A 75 -8.50 2.57 14.70
N VAL A 76 -7.46 2.09 15.40
CA VAL A 76 -6.81 0.82 15.06
C VAL A 76 -7.66 -0.36 15.53
N TYR A 77 -8.30 -0.25 16.69
CA TYR A 77 -9.19 -1.29 17.20
C TYR A 77 -10.43 -1.47 16.31
N GLN A 78 -11.02 -0.39 15.80
CA GLN A 78 -12.13 -0.49 14.84
C GLN A 78 -11.72 -1.23 13.56
N LYS A 79 -10.52 -0.97 13.03
CA LYS A 79 -10.01 -1.73 11.87
C LYS A 79 -9.81 -3.22 12.18
N TYR A 80 -9.39 -3.54 13.40
CA TYR A 80 -9.30 -4.93 13.85
C TYR A 80 -10.68 -5.60 13.87
N LEU A 81 -11.69 -4.94 14.44
CA LEU A 81 -13.07 -5.45 14.47
C LEU A 81 -13.64 -5.63 13.06
N ASP A 82 -13.39 -4.68 12.15
CA ASP A 82 -13.78 -4.81 10.74
C ASP A 82 -13.13 -6.05 10.09
N ALA A 83 -11.86 -6.32 10.38
CA ALA A 83 -11.14 -7.47 9.84
C ALA A 83 -11.65 -8.80 10.43
N GLU A 84 -11.90 -8.84 11.74
CA GLU A 84 -12.50 -9.98 12.44
C GLU A 84 -13.90 -10.28 11.88
N PHE A 85 -14.77 -9.28 11.84
CA PHE A 85 -16.13 -9.39 11.30
C PHE A 85 -16.13 -9.90 9.85
N LYS A 86 -15.21 -9.35 9.03
CA LYS A 86 -15.08 -9.79 7.63
C LYS A 86 -14.66 -11.24 7.52
N ALA A 87 -13.71 -11.68 8.33
CA ALA A 87 -13.23 -13.05 8.29
C ALA A 87 -14.28 -14.04 8.82
N THR A 88 -15.02 -13.67 9.87
CA THR A 88 -16.12 -14.49 10.40
C THR A 88 -17.23 -14.67 9.38
N LEU A 89 -17.71 -13.59 8.75
CA LEU A 89 -18.77 -13.71 7.76
C LEU A 89 -18.33 -14.42 6.47
N SER A 90 -17.10 -14.17 6.01
CA SER A 90 -16.55 -14.86 4.84
C SER A 90 -16.27 -16.36 5.08
N SER A 91 -16.39 -16.85 6.32
CA SER A 91 -16.26 -18.28 6.61
C SER A 91 -17.49 -19.09 6.21
N ASP A 92 -18.64 -18.43 6.03
CA ASP A 92 -19.83 -19.03 5.46
C ASP A 92 -19.79 -18.95 3.93
N LEU A 93 -19.78 -20.09 3.26
CA LEU A 93 -19.75 -20.19 1.79
C LEU A 93 -20.97 -19.55 1.12
N LYS A 94 -22.08 -19.41 1.86
CA LYS A 94 -23.30 -18.75 1.37
C LYS A 94 -23.28 -17.25 1.58
N PHE A 95 -22.34 -16.68 2.33
CA PHE A 95 -22.31 -15.25 2.59
C PHE A 95 -21.61 -14.49 1.45
N VAL A 96 -22.32 -13.52 0.88
CA VAL A 96 -21.81 -12.67 -0.21
C VAL A 96 -21.76 -11.21 0.25
N TRP A 97 -20.58 -10.59 0.09
CA TRP A 97 -20.38 -9.17 0.40
C TRP A 97 -20.96 -8.27 -0.69
N CYS A 98 -21.57 -7.16 -0.28
CA CYS A 98 -22.03 -6.11 -1.19
C CYS A 98 -20.87 -5.20 -1.62
N PRO A 99 -20.53 -5.14 -2.92
CA PRO A 99 -19.46 -4.28 -3.42
C PRO A 99 -19.80 -2.77 -3.31
N ALA A 100 -21.07 -2.37 -3.52
CA ALA A 100 -21.48 -0.96 -3.49
C ALA A 100 -21.36 -0.31 -2.11
N ALA A 101 -21.36 -1.11 -1.03
CA ALA A 101 -21.18 -0.61 0.33
C ALA A 101 -19.69 -0.57 0.76
N GLY A 102 -18.75 -0.76 -0.17
CA GLY A 102 -17.33 -0.91 0.16
C GLY A 102 -17.06 -2.14 1.03
N TYR A 103 -17.78 -3.24 0.79
CA TYR A 103 -17.70 -4.50 1.54
C TYR A 103 -17.97 -4.32 3.05
N LYS A 104 -18.86 -3.39 3.41
CA LYS A 104 -19.30 -3.14 4.80
C LYS A 104 -20.61 -3.84 5.16
N SER A 105 -21.32 -4.37 4.17
CA SER A 105 -22.54 -5.14 4.35
C SER A 105 -22.56 -6.31 3.37
N GLY A 106 -23.39 -7.30 3.66
CA GLY A 106 -23.57 -8.50 2.86
C GLY A 106 -24.76 -9.29 3.38
N GLN A 107 -25.05 -10.41 2.72
CA GLN A 107 -26.18 -11.28 3.07
C GLN A 107 -25.87 -12.72 2.67
N ILE A 108 -26.59 -13.65 3.29
CA ILE A 108 -26.61 -15.04 2.86
C ILE A 108 -27.38 -15.11 1.54
N HIS A 109 -26.81 -15.80 0.57
CA HIS A 109 -27.37 -16.06 -0.75
C HIS A 109 -27.36 -17.56 -0.98
N GLU A 110 -28.53 -18.18 -1.02
CA GLU A 110 -28.66 -19.63 -1.02
C GLU A 110 -28.74 -20.23 -2.43
N ASP A 111 -29.35 -19.53 -3.39
CA ASP A 111 -29.68 -20.09 -4.70
C ASP A 111 -29.60 -19.06 -5.84
N GLY A 112 -29.17 -19.54 -7.01
CA GLY A 112 -29.07 -18.77 -8.25
C GLY A 112 -27.74 -18.03 -8.41
N ASN A 113 -27.40 -17.67 -9.64
CA ASN A 113 -26.15 -16.99 -9.98
C ASN A 113 -26.22 -15.46 -9.81
N ILE A 114 -27.39 -14.92 -9.43
CA ILE A 114 -27.63 -13.48 -9.31
C ILE A 114 -27.81 -13.12 -7.84
N PHE A 115 -26.76 -12.56 -7.25
CA PHE A 115 -26.85 -11.88 -5.97
C PHE A 115 -27.58 -10.55 -6.17
N ARG A 116 -28.57 -10.27 -5.32
CA ARG A 116 -29.19 -8.95 -5.21
C ARG A 116 -29.10 -8.47 -3.78
N CYS A 117 -28.37 -7.37 -3.56
CA CYS A 117 -28.26 -6.76 -2.26
C CYS A 117 -29.62 -6.24 -1.77
N VAL A 118 -30.09 -6.70 -0.62
CA VAL A 118 -31.36 -6.23 0.00
C VAL A 118 -31.30 -4.77 0.44
N GLN A 119 -30.10 -4.26 0.73
CA GLN A 119 -29.93 -2.91 1.26
C GLN A 119 -29.91 -1.84 0.15
N CYS A 120 -29.24 -2.11 -0.97
CA CYS A 120 -29.07 -1.12 -2.04
C CYS A 120 -29.63 -1.55 -3.40
N GLY A 121 -30.14 -2.78 -3.53
CA GLY A 121 -30.70 -3.31 -4.77
C GLY A 121 -29.67 -3.70 -5.84
N LEU A 122 -28.37 -3.51 -5.57
CA LEU A 122 -27.28 -3.86 -6.49
C LEU A 122 -27.37 -5.34 -6.86
N LYS A 123 -27.34 -5.63 -8.15
CA LYS A 123 -27.16 -6.98 -8.67
C LYS A 123 -25.68 -7.26 -8.93
N SER A 124 -25.17 -8.39 -8.47
CA SER A 124 -23.85 -8.91 -8.83
C SER A 124 -23.95 -10.40 -9.14
N CYS A 125 -23.01 -10.93 -9.92
CA CYS A 125 -22.91 -12.37 -10.10
C CYS A 125 -22.31 -13.00 -8.83
N SER A 126 -22.95 -14.03 -8.28
CA SER A 126 -22.45 -14.74 -7.08
C SER A 126 -21.17 -15.53 -7.36
N ASP A 127 -21.03 -16.05 -8.58
CA ASP A 127 -19.90 -16.91 -8.97
C ASP A 127 -18.63 -16.09 -9.27
N CYS A 128 -18.83 -14.84 -9.68
CA CYS A 128 -17.78 -14.01 -10.30
C CYS A 128 -17.48 -12.75 -9.47
N ALA A 129 -18.30 -12.47 -8.44
CA ALA A 129 -18.23 -11.32 -7.54
C ALA A 129 -18.13 -9.94 -8.25
N VAL A 130 -18.57 -9.86 -9.50
CA VAL A 130 -18.59 -8.66 -10.34
C VAL A 130 -20.01 -8.12 -10.51
N LEU A 131 -20.14 -6.83 -10.85
CA LEU A 131 -21.43 -6.21 -11.16
C LEU A 131 -22.16 -7.01 -12.24
N PHE A 132 -23.45 -7.25 -12.01
CA PHE A 132 -24.26 -8.11 -12.86
C PHE A 132 -24.33 -7.58 -14.29
N HIS A 133 -24.28 -8.50 -15.24
CA HIS A 133 -24.34 -8.26 -16.68
C HIS A 133 -25.32 -9.26 -17.30
N GLU A 134 -26.27 -8.79 -18.11
CA GLU A 134 -27.39 -9.62 -18.63
C GLU A 134 -27.03 -10.44 -19.88
N ASP A 135 -26.07 -9.99 -20.69
CA ASP A 135 -25.84 -10.53 -22.06
C ASP A 135 -24.43 -11.10 -22.30
N GLU A 136 -23.71 -11.45 -21.23
CA GLU A 136 -22.36 -12.00 -21.34
C GLU A 136 -22.10 -13.02 -20.23
N SER A 137 -21.32 -14.06 -20.56
CA SER A 137 -20.79 -15.02 -19.58
C SER A 137 -19.74 -14.33 -18.70
N CYS A 138 -19.46 -14.92 -17.52
CA CYS A 138 -18.43 -14.36 -16.64
C CYS A 138 -17.04 -14.33 -17.30
N ASP A 139 -16.72 -15.30 -18.16
CA ASP A 139 -15.46 -15.33 -18.90
C ASP A 139 -15.38 -14.18 -19.91
N GLU A 140 -16.48 -13.87 -20.61
CA GLU A 140 -16.56 -12.74 -21.54
C GLU A 140 -16.47 -11.40 -20.81
N TYR A 141 -17.15 -11.26 -19.66
CA TYR A 141 -17.04 -10.06 -18.82
C TYR A 141 -15.60 -9.87 -18.31
N GLN A 142 -14.98 -10.94 -17.79
CA GLN A 142 -13.59 -10.89 -17.31
C GLN A 142 -12.63 -10.57 -18.45
N ALA A 143 -12.79 -11.15 -19.63
CA ALA A 143 -11.97 -10.81 -20.80
C ALA A 143 -12.12 -9.32 -21.15
N ARG A 144 -13.35 -8.79 -21.21
CA ARG A 144 -13.60 -7.38 -21.53
C ARG A 144 -13.10 -6.42 -20.46
N VAL A 145 -13.31 -6.74 -19.18
CA VAL A 145 -12.84 -5.90 -18.07
C VAL A 145 -11.34 -5.99 -17.94
N ASN A 146 -10.69 -7.15 -18.08
CA ASN A 146 -9.23 -7.31 -18.07
C ASN A 146 -8.54 -6.69 -19.31
N VAL A 147 -9.25 -6.53 -20.43
CA VAL A 147 -8.79 -5.74 -21.58
C VAL A 147 -8.69 -4.25 -21.23
N ARG A 148 -9.45 -3.72 -20.25
CA ARG A 148 -9.32 -2.31 -19.82
C ARG A 148 -8.02 -2.03 -19.04
N PRO A 149 -7.59 -2.83 -18.04
CA PRO A 149 -6.24 -2.81 -17.52
C PRO A 149 -5.21 -3.06 -18.60
N GLN A 150 -5.45 -3.90 -19.61
CA GLN A 150 -4.48 -4.11 -20.67
C GLN A 150 -4.33 -2.88 -21.58
N GLN A 151 -5.42 -2.19 -21.90
CA GLN A 151 -5.42 -0.91 -22.64
C GLN A 151 -4.89 0.25 -21.78
N GLU A 152 -5.10 0.23 -20.46
CA GLU A 152 -4.43 1.15 -19.52
C GLU A 152 -2.97 0.77 -19.30
N LEU A 153 -2.58 -0.50 -19.44
CA LEU A 153 -1.19 -0.96 -19.43
C LEU A 153 -0.50 -0.59 -20.75
N ASP A 154 -1.21 -0.58 -21.86
CA ASP A 154 -0.71 -0.10 -23.15
C ASP A 154 -0.69 1.43 -23.19
N SER A 155 -1.64 2.11 -22.54
CA SER A 155 -1.58 3.57 -22.29
C SER A 155 -0.49 3.92 -21.26
N ALA A 156 -0.22 3.03 -20.29
CA ALA A 156 0.90 3.15 -19.34
C ALA A 156 2.23 2.71 -19.95
N LYS A 157 2.26 1.94 -21.03
CA LYS A 157 3.46 1.77 -21.87
C LYS A 157 3.78 3.10 -22.55
N THR A 158 2.78 3.79 -23.07
CA THR A 158 2.94 5.16 -23.59
C THR A 158 3.37 6.15 -22.48
N LEU A 159 2.90 5.98 -21.24
CA LEU A 159 3.32 6.84 -20.11
C LEU A 159 4.70 6.46 -19.50
N LYS A 160 5.09 5.17 -19.55
CA LYS A 160 6.43 4.71 -19.16
C LYS A 160 7.52 5.26 -20.07
N GLU A 161 7.19 5.62 -21.30
CA GLU A 161 8.11 6.30 -22.20
C GLU A 161 8.29 7.79 -21.86
N ILE A 162 7.42 8.37 -21.03
CA ILE A 162 7.44 9.79 -20.65
C ILE A 162 8.06 10.01 -19.26
N ALA A 163 8.03 9.03 -18.36
CA ALA A 163 8.56 9.17 -17.00
C ALA A 163 9.96 8.55 -16.82
N LYS A 164 10.96 9.37 -16.48
CA LYS A 164 12.36 8.91 -16.20
C LYS A 164 12.71 9.02 -14.72
N ILE A 165 13.65 8.22 -14.24
CA ILE A 165 14.19 8.34 -12.88
C ILE A 165 15.37 9.31 -12.89
N CYS A 166 15.47 10.17 -11.88
CA CYS A 166 16.59 11.10 -11.72
C CYS A 166 17.92 10.33 -11.57
N PRO A 167 18.95 10.63 -12.38
CA PRO A 167 20.26 9.98 -12.30
C PRO A 167 21.16 10.54 -11.18
N GLY A 168 20.68 11.54 -10.44
CA GLY A 168 21.43 12.12 -9.32
C GLY A 168 21.66 11.08 -8.21
N PRO A 169 22.86 11.06 -7.60
CA PRO A 169 23.20 10.09 -6.57
C PRO A 169 22.18 10.16 -5.41
N ASN A 170 21.64 9.01 -5.03
CA ASN A 170 20.65 8.84 -3.96
C ASN A 170 19.33 9.64 -4.10
N CYS A 171 18.98 10.11 -5.31
CA CYS A 171 17.75 10.88 -5.51
C CYS A 171 16.51 9.99 -5.76
N GLY A 172 16.56 9.11 -6.76
CA GLY A 172 15.48 8.15 -7.07
C GLY A 172 14.13 8.76 -7.49
N ARG A 173 14.04 10.09 -7.63
CA ARG A 173 12.79 10.80 -7.96
C ARG A 173 12.33 10.47 -9.38
N LYS A 174 11.03 10.18 -9.53
CA LYS A 174 10.35 10.10 -10.83
C LYS A 174 10.20 11.49 -11.43
N LEU A 175 10.51 11.62 -12.71
CA LEU A 175 10.55 12.86 -13.47
C LEU A 175 9.65 12.73 -14.69
N GLU A 176 8.96 13.81 -15.03
CA GLU A 176 8.17 13.94 -16.25
C GLU A 176 8.86 14.96 -17.16
N LYS A 177 8.80 14.74 -18.48
CA LYS A 177 9.40 15.67 -19.43
C LYS A 177 8.68 17.01 -19.34
N ILE A 178 9.41 18.07 -19.02
CA ILE A 178 8.93 19.44 -19.21
C ILE A 178 9.14 19.76 -20.69
N SER A 179 8.08 20.13 -21.41
CA SER A 179 8.11 20.35 -22.86
C SER A 179 9.18 21.38 -23.27
N GLY A 180 9.91 21.11 -24.35
CA GLY A 180 10.72 22.10 -25.08
C GLY A 180 12.24 22.07 -24.85
N CYS A 181 12.76 21.46 -23.78
CA CYS A 181 14.21 21.40 -23.53
C CYS A 181 14.68 20.01 -23.06
N ASP A 182 15.73 19.48 -23.68
CA ASP A 182 16.35 18.21 -23.28
C ASP A 182 17.41 18.39 -22.17
N HIS A 183 17.71 19.62 -21.74
CA HIS A 183 18.47 19.90 -20.52
C HIS A 183 17.50 19.95 -19.33
N MET A 184 17.66 19.06 -18.35
CA MET A 184 16.81 19.02 -17.18
C MET A 184 17.59 19.19 -15.88
N THR A 185 17.00 19.96 -14.95
CA THR A 185 17.49 20.11 -13.58
C THR A 185 16.50 19.46 -12.63
N CYS A 186 16.96 18.49 -11.84
CA CYS A 186 16.10 17.85 -10.84
C CYS A 186 15.75 18.84 -9.72
N ARG A 187 14.46 19.14 -9.55
CA ARG A 187 14.00 20.07 -8.50
C ARG A 187 14.20 19.57 -7.07
N LEU A 188 14.53 18.29 -6.87
CA LEU A 188 14.79 17.73 -5.54
C LEU A 188 16.26 17.81 -5.15
N CYS A 189 17.17 17.32 -6.01
CA CYS A 189 18.60 17.24 -5.70
C CYS A 189 19.47 18.25 -6.46
N GLY A 190 18.88 19.08 -7.33
CA GLY A 190 19.60 20.07 -8.14
C GLY A 190 20.43 19.48 -9.28
N HIS A 191 20.44 18.16 -9.49
CA HIS A 191 21.27 17.52 -10.50
C HIS A 191 20.83 17.90 -11.93
N GLU A 192 21.76 18.40 -12.73
CA GLU A 192 21.57 18.77 -14.14
C GLU A 192 22.00 17.61 -15.07
N PHE A 193 21.12 17.18 -15.98
CA PHE A 193 21.36 16.03 -16.86
C PHE A 193 20.58 16.15 -18.18
N CYS A 194 21.01 15.38 -19.19
CA CYS A 194 20.31 15.27 -20.47
C CYS A 194 19.10 14.35 -20.36
N TRP A 195 17.91 14.82 -20.74
CA TRP A 195 16.69 14.04 -20.72
C TRP A 195 16.77 12.79 -21.59
N LEU A 196 17.43 12.88 -22.74
CA LEU A 196 17.49 11.78 -23.70
C LEU A 196 18.33 10.63 -23.17
N CYS A 197 19.58 10.89 -22.77
CA CYS A 197 20.54 9.85 -22.41
C CYS A 197 20.89 9.75 -20.92
N LEU A 198 20.37 10.66 -20.09
CA LEU A 198 20.63 10.77 -18.65
C LEU A 198 22.09 11.10 -18.27
N ALA A 199 22.90 11.55 -19.23
CA ALA A 199 24.27 12.00 -18.98
C ALA A 199 24.28 13.29 -18.13
N ALA A 200 25.19 13.37 -17.16
CA ALA A 200 25.31 14.53 -16.27
C ALA A 200 25.91 15.73 -17.03
N TYR A 201 25.28 16.91 -16.90
CA TYR A 201 25.79 18.13 -17.54
C TYR A 201 27.13 18.58 -16.98
N ARG A 202 27.48 18.18 -15.75
CA ARG A 202 28.83 18.39 -15.21
C ARG A 202 29.90 17.76 -16.10
N ASP A 203 29.66 16.55 -16.62
CA ASP A 203 30.62 15.86 -17.47
C ASP A 203 30.58 16.41 -18.91
N ILE A 204 29.39 16.74 -19.43
CA ILE A 204 29.22 17.40 -20.73
C ILE A 204 29.95 18.75 -20.78
N ARG A 205 29.87 19.56 -19.71
CA ARG A 205 30.62 20.83 -19.61
C ARG A 205 32.14 20.62 -19.57
N ARG A 206 32.62 19.46 -19.12
CA ARG A 206 34.06 19.16 -18.97
C ARG A 206 34.68 18.59 -20.25
N VAL A 207 34.02 17.61 -20.87
CA VAL A 207 34.58 16.86 -22.02
C VAL A 207 33.79 17.06 -23.32
N GLY A 208 32.80 17.96 -23.31
CA GLY A 208 31.96 18.28 -24.45
C GLY A 208 30.95 17.20 -24.79
N ASN A 209 30.51 17.20 -26.05
CA ASN A 209 29.43 16.34 -26.53
C ASN A 209 29.76 14.83 -26.51
N ALA A 210 31.03 14.46 -26.34
CA ALA A 210 31.45 13.07 -26.15
C ALA A 210 30.98 12.47 -24.81
N ALA A 211 30.57 13.29 -23.84
CA ALA A 211 30.00 12.80 -22.58
C ALA A 211 28.53 12.35 -22.69
N HIS A 212 27.84 12.64 -23.79
CA HIS A 212 26.55 12.01 -24.05
C HIS A 212 26.75 10.50 -24.31
N LYS A 213 25.70 9.70 -24.16
CA LYS A 213 25.75 8.30 -24.62
C LYS A 213 25.70 8.25 -26.15
N ARG A 214 26.30 7.23 -26.77
CA ARG A 214 26.42 7.10 -28.24
C ARG A 214 25.09 7.05 -28.98
N ASP A 215 24.01 6.67 -28.31
CA ASP A 215 22.64 6.65 -28.84
C ASP A 215 21.92 8.02 -28.72
N CYS A 216 22.57 9.02 -28.11
CA CYS A 216 22.04 10.36 -27.96
C CYS A 216 22.30 11.20 -29.22
N LYS A 217 21.28 11.92 -29.70
CA LYS A 217 21.43 12.87 -30.82
C LYS A 217 22.48 13.97 -30.58
N TYR A 218 22.85 14.22 -29.32
CA TYR A 218 23.86 15.21 -28.95
C TYR A 218 25.27 14.64 -28.79
N HIS A 219 25.46 13.33 -28.99
CA HIS A 219 26.79 12.73 -28.94
C HIS A 219 27.64 13.20 -30.11
N SER A 220 28.94 13.38 -29.91
CA SER A 220 29.87 13.88 -30.93
C SER A 220 29.78 13.12 -32.27
N ASP A 221 29.59 11.80 -32.24
CA ASP A 221 29.46 10.96 -33.44
C ASP A 221 28.15 11.19 -34.24
N ASN A 222 27.15 11.83 -33.63
CA ASN A 222 25.79 11.99 -34.19
C ASN A 222 25.47 13.45 -34.55
N LEU A 223 26.41 14.37 -34.34
CA LEU A 223 26.27 15.76 -34.71
C LEU A 223 26.70 15.89 -36.18
N SER A 224 25.72 15.96 -37.08
CA SER A 224 25.90 16.32 -38.49
C SER A 224 26.35 17.77 -38.65
#